data_AF-A0A973HPN5-F1
#
_entry.id   AF-A0A973HPN5-F1
#
_cell.length_a   1.000
_cell.length_b   1.000
_cell.length_c   1.000
_cell.angle_alpha   90.00
_cell.angle_beta   90.00
_cell.angle_gamma   90.00
#
_symmetry.space_group_name_H-M   'P 1'
#
loop_
_entity.id
_entity.type
_entity.pdbx_description
1 polymer ?
#
loop_
_entity_poly.entity_id
_entity_poly.type
_entity_poly.pdbx_seq_one_letter_code
_entity_poly.pdbx_strand_id
1 'polypeptide(L)'
;MKAFTQFKERGVWDSFPIRIESRFPFGLFCSSYQQIVDFEITVFPEPLEDPNLIPLNFAKVGSDDIAVNELNEEFYKVREYRNGDPLRLINWALSAKHSQLVVSEYQSLSNSQYLLVYHASKIKSAVVKEDSSLILRALSTLILNFKNEHRTLIFIADFNNWERIEIVNDHSMNEALKSLARADVKSTHAISKLKHVLESHQDMHIILCSHLEIENWNTPDLSPYQIICLDGNLDCTEMSYEA
;
A
#
# COMPACT_ATOMS: atom_id res chain seq x y z
N MET A 1 35.02 11.09 9.78
CA MET A 1 34.41 10.23 10.82
C MET A 1 33.02 9.88 10.33
N LYS A 2 32.63 8.61 10.39
CA LYS A 2 31.31 8.11 10.00
C LYS A 2 30.73 7.35 11.19
N ALA A 3 29.43 7.47 11.42
CA ALA A 3 28.71 6.66 12.40
C ALA A 3 27.58 5.94 11.68
N PHE A 4 27.41 4.66 11.94
CA PHE A 4 26.33 3.87 11.36
C PHE A 4 25.85 2.80 12.34
N THR A 5 24.60 2.41 12.18
CA THR A 5 23.96 1.31 12.88
C THR A 5 23.21 0.47 11.85
N GLN A 6 23.01 -0.81 12.14
CA GLN A 6 22.23 -1.71 11.30
C GLN A 6 21.27 -2.49 12.19
N PHE A 7 19.99 -2.44 11.85
CA PHE A 7 18.94 -3.20 12.51
C PHE A 7 18.59 -4.39 11.63
N LYS A 8 18.47 -5.58 12.25
CA LYS A 8 18.04 -6.80 11.54
C LYS A 8 16.53 -6.98 11.55
N GLU A 9 15.86 -6.41 12.55
CA GLU A 9 14.44 -6.57 12.78
C GLU A 9 13.80 -5.19 12.98
N ARG A 10 12.57 -5.06 12.46
CA ARG A 10 11.70 -3.90 12.75
C ARG A 10 11.38 -3.85 14.25
N GLY A 11 10.92 -2.70 14.72
CA GLY A 11 10.45 -2.54 16.09
C GLY A 11 10.93 -1.29 16.76
N VAL A 12 10.59 -1.14 18.03
CA VAL A 12 11.09 -0.07 18.90
C VAL A 12 12.31 -0.61 19.65
N TRP A 13 13.40 0.14 19.59
CA TRP A 13 14.66 -0.18 20.24
C TRP A 13 15.01 0.92 21.22
N ASP A 14 15.08 0.61 22.52
CA ASP A 14 15.45 1.58 23.56
C ASP A 14 16.97 1.76 23.70
N SER A 15 17.73 0.78 23.21
CA SER A 15 19.19 0.85 23.11
C SER A 15 19.70 0.08 21.90
N PHE A 16 20.75 0.56 21.27
CA PHE A 16 21.33 -0.08 20.08
C PHE A 16 22.82 0.23 19.90
N PRO A 17 23.58 -0.66 19.22
CA PRO A 17 24.98 -0.43 18.95
C PRO A 17 25.17 0.54 17.76
N ILE A 18 25.99 1.55 17.95
CA ILE A 18 26.51 2.42 16.88
C ILE A 18 27.98 2.08 16.64
N ARG A 19 28.34 1.85 15.38
CA ARG A 19 29.73 1.73 14.95
C ARG A 19 30.22 3.08 14.43
N ILE A 20 31.31 3.56 15.00
CA ILE A 20 31.98 4.81 14.66
C ILE A 20 33.31 4.46 13.99
N GLU A 21 33.50 4.95 12.77
CA GLU A 21 34.71 4.74 12.00
C GLU A 21 35.40 6.07 11.69
N SER A 22 36.72 6.12 11.88
CA SER A 22 37.53 7.28 11.53
C SER A 22 38.84 6.86 10.88
N ARG A 23 39.20 7.58 9.81
CA ARG A 23 40.52 7.49 9.17
C ARG A 23 41.43 8.68 9.52
N PHE A 24 41.00 9.54 10.45
CA PHE A 24 41.78 10.69 10.90
C PHE A 24 43.01 10.22 11.70
N PRO A 25 44.16 10.93 11.62
CA PRO A 25 44.42 12.13 10.83
C PRO A 25 44.92 11.88 9.40
N PHE A 26 45.62 10.77 9.14
CA PHE A 26 46.39 10.60 7.90
C PHE A 26 45.71 9.76 6.81
N GLY A 27 44.54 9.16 7.07
CA GLY A 27 43.84 8.35 6.07
C GLY A 27 44.36 6.91 5.91
N LEU A 28 45.50 6.57 6.52
CA LEU A 28 46.23 5.31 6.29
C LEU A 28 45.60 4.09 6.96
N PHE A 29 44.89 4.27 8.06
CA PHE A 29 44.24 3.21 8.83
C PHE A 29 42.81 3.59 9.17
N CYS A 30 41.93 2.60 9.34
CA CYS A 30 40.58 2.81 9.85
C CYS A 30 40.51 2.38 11.31
N SER A 31 40.23 3.31 12.22
CA SER A 31 39.86 2.98 13.60
C SER A 31 38.36 2.81 13.67
N SER A 32 37.90 1.71 14.25
CA SER A 32 36.49 1.39 14.49
C SER A 32 36.25 1.25 15.99
N TYR A 33 35.23 1.92 16.50
CA TYR A 33 34.76 1.82 17.87
C TYR A 33 33.25 1.54 17.88
N GLN A 34 32.81 0.66 18.77
CA GLN A 34 31.39 0.34 18.93
C GLN A 34 30.92 0.82 20.30
N GLN A 35 29.82 1.58 20.31
CA GLN A 35 29.20 2.11 21.52
C GLN A 35 27.72 1.77 21.53
N ILE A 36 27.20 1.34 22.67
CA ILE A 36 25.76 1.21 22.88
C ILE A 36 25.23 2.60 23.23
N VAL A 37 24.17 3.01 22.55
CA VAL A 37 23.46 4.26 22.82
C VAL A 37 22.10 3.93 23.38
N ASP A 38 21.76 4.54 24.51
CA ASP A 38 20.45 4.45 25.15
C ASP A 38 19.56 5.57 24.59
N PHE A 39 18.84 5.26 23.52
CA PHE A 39 17.97 6.17 22.80
C PHE A 39 16.85 5.37 22.13
N GLU A 40 15.61 5.83 22.26
CA GLU A 40 14.46 5.19 21.61
C GLU A 40 14.46 5.48 20.10
N ILE A 41 14.59 4.44 19.29
CA ILE A 41 14.45 4.52 17.83
C ILE A 41 13.40 3.52 17.34
N THR A 42 12.56 3.95 16.40
CA THR A 42 11.60 3.06 15.74
C THR A 42 12.12 2.68 14.36
N VAL A 43 12.27 1.38 14.11
CA VAL A 43 12.69 0.81 12.84
C VAL A 43 11.44 0.28 12.13
N PHE A 44 11.11 0.87 10.99
CA PHE A 44 9.96 0.45 10.17
C PHE A 44 10.26 -0.87 9.44
N PRO A 45 9.23 -1.63 9.02
CA PRO A 45 9.42 -2.72 8.08
C PRO A 45 10.10 -2.21 6.80
N GLU A 46 11.05 -2.97 6.28
CA GLU A 46 11.70 -2.65 5.01
C GLU A 46 10.71 -2.81 3.85
N PRO A 47 10.45 -1.79 3.02
CA PRO A 47 9.58 -1.97 1.86
C PRO A 47 10.12 -3.05 0.91
N LEU A 48 9.27 -3.56 0.03
CA LEU A 48 9.69 -4.44 -1.04
C LEU A 48 10.60 -3.68 -2.01
N GLU A 49 11.65 -4.33 -2.48
CA GLU A 49 12.59 -3.73 -3.44
C GLU A 49 11.91 -3.40 -4.77
N ASP A 50 10.98 -4.25 -5.20
CA ASP A 50 10.15 -4.05 -6.38
C ASP A 50 8.67 -3.96 -5.97
N PRO A 51 8.06 -2.76 -6.01
CA PRO A 51 6.64 -2.58 -5.72
C PRO A 51 5.71 -3.37 -6.67
N ASN A 52 6.18 -3.75 -7.87
CA ASN A 52 5.41 -4.54 -8.83
C ASN A 52 5.20 -6.00 -8.37
N LEU A 53 5.91 -6.45 -7.34
CA LEU A 53 5.67 -7.73 -6.68
C LEU A 53 4.33 -7.78 -5.96
N ILE A 54 3.69 -6.64 -5.71
CA ILE A 54 2.32 -6.59 -5.26
C ILE A 54 1.46 -6.47 -6.53
N PRO A 55 0.77 -7.54 -6.97
CA PRO A 55 -0.04 -7.52 -8.19
C PRO A 55 -1.35 -6.76 -7.99
N LEU A 56 -1.31 -5.66 -7.25
CA LEU A 56 -2.37 -4.67 -7.22
C LEU A 56 -2.26 -3.86 -8.50
N ASN A 57 -3.07 -4.23 -9.49
CA ASN A 57 -3.30 -3.38 -10.64
C ASN A 57 -4.11 -2.14 -10.19
N PHE A 58 -3.48 -1.24 -9.42
CA PHE A 58 -3.96 0.11 -9.15
C PHE A 58 -4.26 0.88 -10.44
N ALA A 59 -3.58 0.47 -11.51
CA ALA A 59 -3.84 0.86 -12.87
C ALA A 59 -5.17 0.26 -13.36
N LYS A 60 -5.44 -1.05 -13.32
CA LYS A 60 -6.66 -1.60 -13.97
C LYS A 60 -7.99 -1.21 -13.34
N VAL A 61 -8.02 -0.77 -12.09
CA VAL A 61 -9.22 -0.13 -11.49
C VAL A 61 -9.49 1.27 -12.10
N GLY A 62 -8.60 1.80 -12.94
CA GLY A 62 -8.80 3.06 -13.69
C GLY A 62 -8.02 3.21 -15.01
N SER A 63 -7.41 2.17 -15.57
CA SER A 63 -6.53 2.24 -16.75
C SER A 63 -6.98 1.34 -17.90
N ASP A 64 -7.77 0.30 -17.61
CA ASP A 64 -8.59 -0.35 -18.65
C ASP A 64 -9.99 0.29 -18.73
N ASP A 65 -10.44 0.94 -17.65
CA ASP A 65 -11.62 1.83 -17.61
C ASP A 65 -11.32 3.24 -18.14
N ILE A 66 -10.60 3.32 -19.25
CA ILE A 66 -10.91 4.33 -20.29
C ILE A 66 -12.10 3.81 -21.14
N ALA A 67 -12.91 2.92 -20.56
CA ALA A 67 -14.32 2.82 -20.86
C ALA A 67 -15.00 3.86 -19.97
N VAL A 68 -15.15 5.07 -20.53
CA VAL A 68 -16.21 6.05 -20.23
C VAL A 68 -17.08 5.65 -19.03
N ASN A 69 -16.56 5.82 -17.81
CA ASN A 69 -17.39 5.71 -16.63
C ASN A 69 -18.06 7.08 -16.51
N GLU A 70 -19.30 7.15 -16.99
CA GLU A 70 -20.12 8.36 -17.19
C GLU A 70 -20.39 9.21 -15.93
N LEU A 71 -19.68 8.99 -14.82
CA LEU A 71 -20.00 9.62 -13.55
C LEU A 71 -18.99 10.66 -13.06
N ASN A 72 -17.70 10.67 -13.42
CA ASN A 72 -16.75 11.67 -12.83
C ASN A 72 -15.48 12.00 -13.67
N GLU A 73 -15.55 11.99 -15.00
CA GLU A 73 -14.47 12.56 -15.84
C GLU A 73 -14.90 13.90 -16.43
N GLU A 74 -14.29 15.01 -16.01
CA GLU A 74 -14.54 16.30 -16.67
C GLU A 74 -13.66 16.43 -17.91
N PHE A 75 -14.28 16.92 -18.99
CA PHE A 75 -13.61 17.30 -20.21
C PHE A 75 -12.50 18.33 -19.90
N TYR A 76 -11.24 17.97 -20.19
CA TYR A 76 -10.10 18.81 -19.87
C TYR A 76 -9.69 19.67 -21.05
N LYS A 77 -9.36 19.05 -22.19
CA LYS A 77 -8.84 19.77 -23.36
C LYS A 77 -8.99 18.95 -24.64
N VAL A 78 -9.02 19.64 -25.78
CA VAL A 78 -8.83 19.04 -27.10
C VAL A 78 -7.44 19.37 -27.60
N ARG A 79 -6.73 18.37 -28.11
CA ARG A 79 -5.41 18.57 -28.75
C ARG A 79 -5.31 17.80 -30.06
N GLU A 80 -4.32 18.15 -30.87
CA GLU A 80 -3.98 17.40 -32.07
C GLU A 80 -3.50 15.98 -31.71
N TYR A 81 -3.92 15.02 -32.53
CA TYR A 81 -3.48 13.63 -32.48
C TYR A 81 -1.97 13.52 -32.67
N ARG A 82 -1.33 12.70 -31.84
CA ARG A 82 0.09 12.34 -31.95
C ARG A 82 0.20 10.84 -32.18
N ASN A 83 1.20 10.42 -32.95
CA ASN A 83 1.48 9.00 -33.13
C ASN A 83 1.75 8.33 -31.77
N GLY A 84 0.93 7.33 -31.42
CA GLY A 84 0.94 6.66 -30.13
C GLY A 84 -0.34 6.89 -29.32
N ASP A 85 -1.16 7.88 -29.69
CA ASP A 85 -2.45 8.10 -29.03
C ASP A 85 -3.47 7.00 -29.39
N PRO A 86 -4.29 6.55 -28.44
CA PRO A 86 -5.37 5.60 -28.69
C PRO A 86 -6.40 6.17 -29.67
N LEU A 87 -6.69 5.43 -30.75
CA LEU A 87 -7.68 5.84 -31.76
C LEU A 87 -9.09 6.01 -31.19
N ARG A 88 -9.42 5.33 -30.08
CA ARG A 88 -10.72 5.47 -29.39
C ARG A 88 -10.95 6.86 -28.80
N LEU A 89 -9.89 7.62 -28.55
CA LEU A 89 -9.97 8.97 -27.99
C LEU A 89 -10.12 10.06 -29.07
N ILE A 90 -10.14 9.67 -30.35
CA ILE A 90 -10.36 10.59 -31.46
C ILE A 90 -11.79 11.11 -31.41
N ASN A 91 -11.93 12.43 -31.31
CA ASN A 91 -13.21 13.09 -31.44
C ASN A 91 -13.54 13.22 -32.92
N TRP A 92 -14.25 12.23 -33.47
CA TRP A 92 -14.59 12.17 -34.90
C TRP A 92 -15.40 13.38 -35.37
N ALA A 93 -16.30 13.91 -34.53
CA ALA A 93 -17.11 15.07 -34.87
C ALA A 93 -16.27 16.34 -35.03
N LEU A 94 -15.35 16.61 -34.09
CA LEU A 94 -14.43 17.75 -34.20
C LEU A 94 -13.39 17.53 -35.30
N SER A 95 -12.91 16.29 -35.46
CA SER A 95 -11.91 15.96 -36.49
C SER A 95 -12.46 16.16 -37.90
N ALA A 96 -13.72 15.77 -38.13
CA ALA A 96 -14.41 16.00 -39.40
C ALA A 96 -14.61 17.49 -39.69
N LYS A 97 -14.90 18.30 -38.66
CA LYS A 97 -15.15 19.74 -38.81
C LYS A 97 -13.87 20.55 -39.09
N HIS A 98 -12.74 20.14 -38.53
CA HIS A 98 -11.46 20.86 -38.64
C HIS A 98 -10.47 20.24 -39.63
N SER A 99 -10.82 19.12 -40.27
CA SER A 99 -9.95 18.37 -41.20
C SER A 99 -8.57 18.02 -40.60
N GLN A 100 -8.54 17.86 -39.27
CA GLN A 100 -7.36 17.49 -38.49
C GLN A 100 -7.80 16.51 -37.41
N LEU A 101 -7.03 15.44 -37.21
CA LEU A 101 -7.33 14.48 -36.15
C LEU A 101 -7.10 15.13 -34.79
N VAL A 102 -8.16 15.18 -33.99
CA VAL A 102 -8.12 15.74 -32.64
C VAL A 102 -8.57 14.71 -31.61
N VAL A 103 -7.91 14.75 -30.47
CA VAL A 103 -8.11 13.84 -29.34
C VAL A 103 -8.71 14.62 -28.19
N SER A 104 -9.80 14.10 -27.62
CA SER A 104 -10.33 14.60 -26.36
C SER A 104 -9.49 14.05 -25.21
N GLU A 105 -8.86 14.93 -24.43
CA GLU A 105 -8.23 14.58 -23.16
C GLU A 105 -9.25 14.77 -22.04
N TYR A 106 -9.42 13.72 -21.26
CA TYR A 106 -10.23 13.70 -20.05
C TYR A 106 -9.27 13.71 -18.86
N GLN A 107 -9.56 14.53 -17.85
CA GLN A 107 -8.86 14.47 -16.58
C GLN A 107 -9.72 13.63 -15.64
N SER A 108 -9.16 12.52 -15.14
CA SER A 108 -9.81 11.76 -14.07
C SER A 108 -9.85 12.66 -12.82
N LEU A 109 -11.05 13.09 -12.45
CA LEU A 109 -11.34 13.80 -11.20
C LEU A 109 -11.82 12.84 -10.12
N SER A 110 -11.74 11.51 -10.35
CA SER A 110 -12.14 10.57 -9.31
C SER A 110 -11.13 10.67 -8.17
N ASN A 111 -11.56 11.30 -7.08
CA ASN A 111 -10.91 11.20 -5.78
C ASN A 111 -11.14 9.78 -5.25
N SER A 112 -10.58 8.79 -5.92
CA SER A 112 -10.74 7.37 -5.58
C SER A 112 -10.11 7.17 -4.21
N GLN A 113 -10.96 6.83 -3.25
CA GLN A 113 -10.52 6.58 -1.88
C GLN A 113 -10.24 5.09 -1.73
N TYR A 114 -9.09 4.76 -1.14
CA TYR A 114 -8.66 3.40 -0.90
C TYR A 114 -8.67 3.11 0.60
N LEU A 115 -9.20 1.96 0.98
CA LEU A 115 -9.16 1.45 2.33
C LEU A 115 -8.21 0.25 2.38
N LEU A 116 -7.06 0.41 3.04
CA LEU A 116 -6.11 -0.65 3.32
C LEU A 116 -6.41 -1.24 4.70
N VAL A 117 -6.90 -2.48 4.72
CA VAL A 117 -7.25 -3.20 5.94
C VAL A 117 -6.28 -4.34 6.18
N TYR A 118 -5.70 -4.43 7.36
CA TYR A 118 -4.99 -5.63 7.79
C TYR A 118 -5.80 -6.41 8.83
N HIS A 119 -6.01 -7.71 8.62
CA HIS A 119 -6.66 -8.60 9.60
C HIS A 119 -5.82 -9.84 9.91
N ALA A 120 -5.59 -10.11 11.19
CA ALA A 120 -4.95 -11.34 11.64
C ALA A 120 -6.00 -12.46 11.79
N SER A 121 -6.26 -13.21 10.72
CA SER A 121 -7.12 -14.40 10.79
C SER A 121 -6.40 -15.57 11.47
N LYS A 122 -7.15 -16.52 12.05
CA LYS A 122 -6.61 -17.69 12.76
C LYS A 122 -6.66 -18.94 11.87
N ILE A 123 -5.55 -19.68 11.80
CA ILE A 123 -5.48 -21.00 11.15
C ILE A 123 -6.21 -22.03 12.02
N LYS A 124 -7.01 -22.91 11.39
CA LYS A 124 -7.74 -23.99 12.10
C LYS A 124 -6.82 -25.10 12.63
N SER A 125 -5.61 -25.28 12.08
CA SER A 125 -4.64 -26.27 12.55
C SER A 125 -3.29 -26.04 11.88
N ALA A 126 -2.21 -26.39 12.59
CA ALA A 126 -0.81 -26.46 12.18
C ALA A 126 0.08 -25.25 12.48
N VAL A 127 1.19 -25.60 13.13
CA VAL A 127 2.36 -24.80 13.45
C VAL A 127 3.06 -24.45 12.13
N VAL A 128 2.62 -23.40 11.45
CA VAL A 128 3.43 -22.77 10.41
C VAL A 128 4.21 -21.64 11.11
N LYS A 129 5.54 -21.67 10.97
CA LYS A 129 6.36 -20.49 11.23
C LYS A 129 6.07 -19.50 10.11
N GLU A 130 4.99 -18.75 10.25
CA GLU A 130 4.62 -17.75 9.26
C GLU A 130 5.48 -16.52 9.47
N ASP A 131 6.39 -16.30 8.52
CA ASP A 131 7.17 -15.08 8.43
C ASP A 131 6.26 -13.92 8.01
N SER A 132 5.48 -13.41 8.98
CA SER A 132 4.69 -12.18 8.88
C SER A 132 5.48 -10.93 8.47
N SER A 133 6.80 -11.06 8.28
CA SER A 133 7.63 -10.02 7.72
C SER A 133 7.13 -9.60 6.33
N LEU A 134 6.80 -10.54 5.45
CA LEU A 134 6.52 -10.21 4.04
C LEU A 134 5.28 -9.32 3.88
N ILE A 135 4.19 -9.64 4.57
CA ILE A 135 2.96 -8.82 4.52
C ILE A 135 3.18 -7.42 5.10
N LEU A 136 4.00 -7.27 6.14
CA LEU A 136 4.31 -5.96 6.72
C LEU A 136 5.19 -5.12 5.80
N ARG A 137 6.11 -5.76 5.08
CA ARG A 137 6.91 -5.11 4.01
C ARG A 137 5.99 -4.66 2.88
N ALA A 138 5.02 -5.47 2.49
CA ALA A 138 4.02 -5.10 1.49
C ALA A 138 3.15 -3.92 1.96
N LEU A 139 2.61 -3.95 3.18
CA LEU A 139 1.86 -2.82 3.75
C LEU A 139 2.69 -1.54 3.78
N SER A 140 3.97 -1.62 4.18
CA SER A 140 4.88 -0.47 4.13
C SER A 140 5.06 0.05 2.70
N THR A 141 5.17 -0.85 1.72
CA THR A 141 5.31 -0.51 0.31
C THR A 141 4.06 0.20 -0.20
N LEU A 142 2.87 -0.31 0.15
CA LEU A 142 1.59 0.28 -0.23
C LEU A 142 1.47 1.70 0.35
N ILE A 143 1.63 1.85 1.66
CA ILE A 143 1.56 3.15 2.34
C ILE A 143 2.51 4.17 1.71
N LEU A 144 3.74 3.76 1.37
CA LEU A 144 4.72 4.64 0.74
C LEU A 144 4.40 4.97 -0.72
N ASN A 145 3.85 4.01 -1.48
CA ASN A 145 3.54 4.22 -2.90
C ASN A 145 2.35 5.16 -3.09
N PHE A 146 1.35 5.09 -2.21
CA PHE A 146 0.19 5.97 -2.23
C PHE A 146 0.53 7.46 -2.02
N LYS A 147 1.71 7.79 -1.47
CA LYS A 147 2.20 9.19 -1.40
C LYS A 147 2.40 9.81 -2.79
N ASN A 148 2.76 9.00 -3.78
CA ASN A 148 3.07 9.47 -5.14
C ASN A 148 1.80 9.64 -5.99
N GLU A 149 0.65 9.16 -5.51
CA GLU A 149 -0.61 9.22 -6.22
C GLU A 149 -1.52 10.27 -5.56
N HIS A 150 -2.27 11.06 -6.35
CA HIS A 150 -3.25 12.03 -5.83
C HIS A 150 -4.52 11.33 -5.30
N ARG A 151 -4.35 10.28 -4.50
CA ARG A 151 -5.41 9.41 -3.97
C ARG A 151 -5.38 9.44 -2.45
N THR A 152 -6.53 9.33 -1.82
CA THR A 152 -6.63 9.25 -0.36
C THR A 152 -6.58 7.80 0.10
N LEU A 153 -5.62 7.48 0.98
CA LEU A 153 -5.49 6.15 1.58
C LEU A 153 -5.92 6.20 3.05
N ILE A 154 -6.83 5.32 3.43
CA ILE A 154 -7.19 5.06 4.82
C ILE A 154 -6.58 3.73 5.22
N PHE A 155 -5.84 3.72 6.32
CA PHE A 155 -5.24 2.53 6.89
C PHE A 155 -5.93 2.12 8.18
N ILE A 156 -6.36 0.86 8.26
CA ILE A 156 -6.97 0.24 9.43
C ILE A 156 -6.32 -1.13 9.62
N ALA A 157 -5.98 -1.50 10.85
CA ALA A 157 -5.35 -2.78 11.11
C ALA A 157 -5.87 -3.44 12.38
N ASP A 158 -5.72 -4.76 12.45
CA ASP A 158 -6.09 -5.48 13.65
C ASP A 158 -5.19 -5.13 14.85
N PHE A 159 -3.87 -5.03 14.61
CA PHE A 159 -2.87 -4.71 15.63
C PHE A 159 -2.88 -3.24 16.07
N ASN A 160 -3.59 -2.35 15.35
CA ASN A 160 -3.77 -0.95 15.75
C ASN A 160 -5.14 -0.70 16.41
N ASN A 161 -5.77 -1.75 16.94
CA ASN A 161 -7.09 -1.70 17.55
C ASN A 161 -8.20 -1.18 16.61
N TRP A 162 -8.03 -1.33 15.28
CA TRP A 162 -8.96 -0.83 14.27
C TRP A 162 -9.06 0.70 14.25
N GLU A 163 -8.01 1.40 14.70
CA GLU A 163 -7.92 2.85 14.59
C GLU A 163 -7.78 3.28 13.12
N ARG A 164 -8.58 4.27 12.72
CA ARG A 164 -8.56 4.85 11.39
C ARG A 164 -7.43 5.85 11.27
N ILE A 165 -6.46 5.56 10.40
CA ILE A 165 -5.37 6.48 10.06
C ILE A 165 -5.57 6.92 8.61
N GLU A 166 -5.98 8.17 8.43
CA GLU A 166 -6.11 8.78 7.10
C GLU A 166 -4.78 9.40 6.68
N ILE A 167 -4.20 8.89 5.60
CA ILE A 167 -2.87 9.27 5.13
C ILE A 167 -3.02 10.50 4.23
N VAL A 168 -2.98 11.67 4.85
CA VAL A 168 -3.08 12.97 4.18
C VAL A 168 -1.71 13.66 4.07
N ASN A 169 -0.83 13.37 5.02
CA ASN A 169 0.47 14.03 5.13
C ASN A 169 1.55 13.08 5.69
N ASP A 170 2.80 13.55 5.66
CA ASP A 170 3.94 12.78 6.16
C ASP A 170 3.82 12.41 7.64
N HIS A 171 3.12 13.19 8.46
CA HIS A 171 2.90 12.85 9.86
C HIS A 171 1.97 11.63 10.00
N SER A 172 0.79 11.66 9.37
CA SER A 172 -0.14 10.51 9.35
C SER A 172 0.47 9.26 8.74
N MET A 173 1.30 9.42 7.69
CA MET A 173 2.05 8.31 7.09
C MET A 173 3.05 7.72 8.09
N ASN A 174 3.80 8.56 8.81
CA ASN A 174 4.72 8.09 9.84
C ASN A 174 4.00 7.40 10.99
N GLU A 175 2.81 7.85 11.39
CA GLU A 175 2.01 7.15 12.40
C GLU A 175 1.55 5.76 11.91
N ALA A 176 1.14 5.62 10.64
CA ALA A 176 0.86 4.31 10.05
C ALA A 176 2.10 3.40 10.04
N LEU A 177 3.26 3.91 9.63
CA LEU A 177 4.52 3.14 9.63
C LEU A 177 5.01 2.77 11.04
N LYS A 178 4.85 3.66 12.03
CA LYS A 178 5.11 3.35 13.45
C LYS A 178 4.19 2.24 13.95
N SER A 179 2.92 2.26 13.55
CA SER A 179 1.97 1.19 13.87
C SER A 179 2.44 -0.15 13.30
N LEU A 180 2.92 -0.19 12.05
CA LEU A 180 3.53 -1.39 11.46
C LEU A 180 4.81 -1.85 12.18
N ALA A 181 5.65 -0.93 12.63
CA ALA A 181 6.85 -1.27 13.39
C ALA A 181 6.52 -1.92 14.74
N ARG A 182 5.44 -1.45 15.39
CA ARG A 182 4.95 -1.95 16.68
C ARG A 182 4.00 -3.15 16.56
N ALA A 183 3.66 -3.55 15.34
CA ALA A 183 2.67 -4.58 15.07
C ALA A 183 3.11 -5.95 15.61
N ASP A 184 2.34 -6.48 16.57
CA ASP A 184 2.33 -7.89 16.90
C ASP A 184 1.25 -8.60 16.08
N VAL A 185 1.67 -9.19 14.96
CA VAL A 185 0.80 -9.87 13.99
C VAL A 185 0.06 -11.08 14.61
N LYS A 186 0.49 -11.55 15.78
CA LYS A 186 -0.12 -12.70 16.47
C LYS A 186 -1.38 -12.34 17.26
N SER A 187 -1.65 -11.05 17.52
CA SER A 187 -2.84 -10.64 18.25
C SER A 187 -4.09 -10.82 17.38
N THR A 188 -4.92 -11.80 17.73
CA THR A 188 -6.18 -12.07 17.02
C THR A 188 -7.33 -11.29 17.65
N HIS A 189 -7.99 -10.41 16.89
CA HIS A 189 -9.32 -9.91 17.29
C HIS A 189 -10.45 -10.60 16.52
N ALA A 190 -11.67 -10.45 17.02
CA ALA A 190 -12.84 -11.10 16.44
C ALA A 190 -13.16 -10.56 15.04
N ILE A 191 -13.47 -11.49 14.12
CA ILE A 191 -13.91 -11.23 12.73
C ILE A 191 -15.11 -10.26 12.66
N SER A 192 -15.90 -10.14 13.72
CA SER A 192 -17.02 -9.19 13.79
C SER A 192 -16.62 -7.73 13.60
N LYS A 193 -15.41 -7.33 14.06
CA LYS A 193 -14.91 -5.96 13.84
C LYS A 193 -14.58 -5.70 12.37
N LEU A 194 -14.02 -6.69 11.69
CA LEU A 194 -13.74 -6.61 10.26
C LEU A 194 -15.01 -6.31 9.47
N LYS A 195 -16.10 -7.07 9.72
CA LYS A 195 -17.39 -6.84 9.05
C LYS A 195 -17.89 -5.40 9.22
N HIS A 196 -17.87 -4.88 10.44
CA HIS A 196 -18.31 -3.51 10.72
C HIS A 196 -17.46 -2.47 9.97
N VAL A 197 -16.14 -2.68 9.86
CA VAL A 197 -15.25 -1.78 9.12
C VAL A 197 -15.55 -1.80 7.63
N LEU A 198 -15.80 -2.99 7.06
CA LEU A 198 -16.16 -3.14 5.65
C LEU A 198 -17.54 -2.52 5.35
N GLU A 199 -18.53 -2.76 6.21
CA GLU A 199 -19.88 -2.19 6.09
C GLU A 199 -19.91 -0.67 6.20
N SER A 200 -19.00 -0.06 6.96
CA SER A 200 -18.95 1.40 7.13
C SER A 200 -18.22 2.13 5.99
N HIS A 201 -17.54 1.42 5.09
CA HIS A 201 -16.70 2.00 4.03
C HIS A 201 -16.99 1.38 2.65
N GLN A 202 -18.27 1.16 2.35
CA GLN A 202 -18.71 0.53 1.10
C GLN A 202 -18.36 1.36 -0.15
N ASP A 203 -18.21 2.67 0.00
CA ASP A 203 -17.93 3.63 -1.09
C ASP A 203 -16.44 3.68 -1.49
N MET A 204 -15.59 2.86 -0.89
CA MET A 204 -14.13 2.87 -1.08
C MET A 204 -13.64 1.61 -1.79
N HIS A 205 -12.50 1.71 -2.47
CA HIS A 205 -11.78 0.53 -2.95
C HIS A 205 -11.08 -0.16 -1.79
N ILE A 206 -11.47 -1.39 -1.47
CA ILE A 206 -10.97 -2.09 -0.29
C ILE A 206 -9.83 -3.04 -0.68
N ILE A 207 -8.69 -2.90 0.01
CA ILE A 207 -7.55 -3.80 -0.06
C ILE A 207 -7.47 -4.51 1.29
N LEU A 208 -7.80 -5.79 1.32
CA LEU A 208 -7.74 -6.61 2.52
C LEU A 208 -6.44 -7.41 2.52
N CYS A 209 -5.60 -7.20 3.51
CA CYS A 209 -4.33 -7.88 3.70
C CYS A 209 -4.41 -8.84 4.89
N SER A 210 -3.85 -10.03 4.73
CA SER A 210 -3.71 -11.02 5.81
C SER A 210 -2.34 -11.69 5.71
N HIS A 211 -1.85 -12.20 6.84
CA HIS A 211 -0.64 -13.01 6.88
C HIS A 211 -0.89 -14.47 6.47
N LEU A 212 -2.16 -14.88 6.36
CA LEU A 212 -2.54 -16.22 5.90
C LEU A 212 -2.73 -16.26 4.40
N GLU A 213 -2.50 -17.43 3.80
CA GLU A 213 -2.92 -17.75 2.42
C GLU A 213 -4.44 -17.65 2.28
N ILE A 214 -4.92 -17.17 1.13
CA ILE A 214 -6.35 -16.93 0.85
C ILE A 214 -7.23 -18.17 1.13
N GLU A 215 -6.74 -19.38 0.83
CA GLU A 215 -7.48 -20.64 1.06
C GLU A 215 -7.82 -20.87 2.54
N ASN A 216 -7.02 -20.31 3.45
CA ASN A 216 -7.15 -20.47 4.89
C ASN A 216 -7.94 -19.33 5.53
N TRP A 217 -8.44 -18.38 4.74
CA TRP A 217 -9.26 -17.30 5.26
C TRP A 217 -10.61 -17.88 5.65
N ASN A 218 -11.00 -17.65 6.90
CA ASN A 218 -12.37 -17.90 7.33
C ASN A 218 -13.20 -16.72 6.81
N THR A 219 -13.40 -16.64 5.50
CA THR A 219 -14.02 -15.50 4.84
C THR A 219 -15.44 -15.34 5.37
N PRO A 220 -15.80 -14.19 5.96
CA PRO A 220 -17.20 -13.85 6.10
C PRO A 220 -17.87 -13.81 4.73
N ASP A 221 -19.19 -13.91 4.68
CA ASP A 221 -19.95 -13.55 3.47
C ASP A 221 -19.66 -12.06 3.19
N LEU A 222 -18.89 -11.79 2.13
CA LEU A 222 -18.33 -10.49 1.76
C LEU A 222 -19.01 -9.90 0.52
N SER A 223 -20.09 -10.52 0.05
CA SER A 223 -20.97 -9.94 -0.96
C SER A 223 -21.59 -8.64 -0.39
N PRO A 224 -21.48 -7.44 -1.02
CA PRO A 224 -21.22 -7.11 -2.43
C PRO A 224 -19.92 -6.31 -2.72
N TYR A 225 -18.89 -6.41 -1.88
CA TYR A 225 -17.72 -5.52 -1.97
C TYR A 225 -16.71 -5.98 -3.04
N GLN A 226 -16.19 -5.04 -3.84
CA GLN A 226 -14.96 -5.28 -4.61
C GLN A 226 -13.76 -5.22 -3.66
N ILE A 227 -13.32 -6.39 -3.19
CA ILE A 227 -12.18 -6.51 -2.27
C ILE A 227 -11.02 -7.16 -3.01
N ILE A 228 -9.86 -6.51 -2.97
CA ILE A 228 -8.60 -7.12 -3.38
C ILE A 228 -7.97 -7.74 -2.15
N CYS A 229 -7.84 -9.06 -2.15
CA CYS A 229 -7.26 -9.83 -1.07
C CYS A 229 -5.77 -10.05 -1.37
N LEU A 230 -4.89 -9.58 -0.48
CA LEU A 230 -3.45 -9.83 -0.51
C LEU A 230 -3.07 -10.76 0.64
N ASP A 231 -2.43 -11.87 0.30
CA ASP A 231 -2.08 -12.91 1.26
C ASP A 231 -0.63 -12.85 1.75
N GLY A 232 -0.27 -13.77 2.64
CA GLY A 232 1.07 -13.85 3.23
C GLY A 232 2.20 -14.10 2.22
N ASN A 233 1.89 -14.67 1.04
CA ASN A 233 2.82 -14.94 -0.05
C ASN A 233 2.85 -13.83 -1.11
N LEU A 234 2.06 -12.76 -0.92
CA LEU A 234 1.81 -11.68 -1.88
C LEU A 234 1.00 -12.09 -3.10
N ASP A 235 0.25 -13.18 -3.02
CA ASP A 235 -0.72 -13.53 -4.03
C ASP A 235 -1.97 -12.63 -3.88
N CYS A 236 -2.39 -12.02 -4.99
CA CYS A 236 -3.63 -11.24 -5.04
C CYS A 236 -4.77 -12.04 -5.63
N THR A 237 -5.94 -11.95 -5.00
CA THR A 237 -7.21 -12.41 -5.58
C THR A 237 -8.25 -11.31 -5.49
N GLU A 238 -8.98 -11.10 -6.59
CA GLU A 238 -10.19 -10.28 -6.57
C GLU A 238 -11.37 -11.16 -6.19
N MET A 239 -11.98 -10.87 -5.04
CA MET A 239 -13.22 -11.53 -4.64
C MET A 239 -14.40 -10.71 -5.15
N SER A 240 -14.77 -10.93 -6.41
CA SER A 240 -16.06 -10.47 -6.96
C SER A 240 -17.05 -11.64 -6.94
N TYR A 241 -18.01 -11.61 -6.03
CA TYR A 241 -19.15 -12.53 -6.13
C TYR A 241 -20.08 -12.03 -7.24
N GLU A 242 -20.13 -12.75 -8.36
CA GLU A 242 -21.25 -12.61 -9.31
C GLU A 242 -22.53 -13.06 -8.59
N ALA A 243 -23.52 -12.16 -8.57
CA ALA A 243 -24.84 -12.39 -7.98
C ALA A 243 -25.67 -13.38 -8.80
#